data_AF-A0A8F5BPJ5-F1
#
_entry.id   AF-A0A8F5BPJ5-F1
#
_cell.length_a   1.000
_cell.length_b   1.000
_cell.length_c   1.000
_cell.angle_alpha   90.00
_cell.angle_beta   90.00
_cell.angle_gamma   90.00
#
_symmetry.space_group_name_H-M   'P 1'
#
loop_
_entity.id
_entity.type
_entity.pdbx_description
1 polymer ?
#
loop_
_entity_poly.entity_id
_entity_poly.type
_entity_poly.pdbx_seq_one_letter_code
_entity_poly.pdbx_strand_id
1 'polypeptide(L)'
;MKVAIPVTNGYVSGPGEGLVVQIYEINGNEYKIIEEYENPALNATAARGVHMLKSAVDKGVNAVVVAEMGPPGFRFLQRYNVKAYLGMGLDAKTALEKLIKNELPEIKQPTHGERHGEHHH
;
A
#
# COMPACT_ATOMS: atom_id res chain seq x y z
N MET A 1 9.11 12.29 5.42
CA MET A 1 8.39 11.01 5.67
C MET A 1 8.59 10.07 4.50
N LYS A 2 8.62 8.74 4.72
CA LYS A 2 8.73 7.73 3.67
C LYS A 2 7.40 7.08 3.37
N VAL A 3 7.07 6.93 2.08
CA VAL A 3 5.79 6.37 1.61
C VAL A 3 6.04 5.29 0.58
N ALA A 4 5.45 4.11 0.75
CA ALA A 4 5.46 3.08 -0.28
C ALA A 4 4.16 3.07 -1.09
N ILE A 5 4.29 2.89 -2.41
CA ILE A 5 3.18 2.77 -3.34
C ILE A 5 3.43 1.55 -4.23
N PRO A 6 2.60 0.50 -4.20
CA PRO A 6 2.62 -0.54 -5.21
C PRO A 6 2.03 0.02 -6.51
N VAL A 7 2.75 -0.14 -7.62
CA VAL A 7 2.44 0.49 -8.90
C VAL A 7 2.44 -0.53 -10.03
N THR A 8 1.45 -0.40 -10.91
CA THR A 8 1.34 -1.11 -12.18
C THR A 8 1.04 -0.09 -13.27
N ASN A 9 1.89 0.00 -14.29
CA ASN A 9 1.73 0.94 -15.41
C ASN A 9 1.54 2.42 -14.97
N GLY A 10 2.19 2.82 -13.86
CA GLY A 10 2.07 4.18 -13.31
C GLY A 10 0.88 4.41 -12.37
N TYR A 11 -0.01 3.42 -12.21
CA TYR A 11 -1.20 3.52 -11.35
C TYR A 11 -1.01 2.81 -10.01
N VAL A 12 -1.59 3.41 -8.96
CA VAL A 12 -1.66 2.80 -7.63
C VAL A 12 -2.43 1.48 -7.73
N SER A 13 -1.83 0.41 -7.20
CA SER A 13 -2.36 -0.95 -7.28
C SER A 13 -2.63 -1.54 -5.90
N GLY A 14 -3.22 -2.74 -5.87
CA GLY A 14 -3.33 -3.51 -4.63
C GLY A 14 -1.94 -3.98 -4.15
N PRO A 15 -1.71 -4.12 -2.83
CA PRO A 15 -0.42 -4.56 -2.29
C PRO A 15 -0.07 -5.98 -2.75
N GLY A 16 -1.06 -6.80 -3.08
CA GLY A 16 -0.86 -8.17 -3.56
C GLY A 16 -0.62 -8.31 -5.07
N GLU A 17 -0.82 -7.26 -5.85
CA GLU A 17 -0.90 -7.33 -7.32
C GLU A 17 -0.03 -6.31 -8.06
N GLY A 18 0.41 -5.24 -7.39
CA GLY A 18 1.30 -4.24 -8.01
C GLY A 18 2.58 -4.88 -8.55
N LEU A 19 3.04 -4.46 -9.72
CA LEU A 19 4.25 -5.01 -10.34
C LEU A 19 5.52 -4.61 -9.59
N VAL A 20 5.61 -3.34 -9.23
CA VAL A 20 6.73 -2.76 -8.49
C VAL A 20 6.25 -2.05 -7.24
N VAL A 21 7.14 -1.89 -6.28
CA VAL A 21 6.94 -1.01 -5.13
C VAL A 21 7.88 0.17 -5.26
N GLN A 22 7.31 1.37 -5.30
CA GLN A 22 8.04 2.62 -5.31
C GLN A 22 8.03 3.23 -3.91
N ILE A 23 9.19 3.58 -3.38
CA ILE A 23 9.32 4.31 -2.12
C ILE A 23 9.69 5.76 -2.40
N TYR A 24 8.88 6.65 -1.86
CA TYR A 24 9.05 8.08 -1.95
C TYR A 24 9.49 8.66 -0.61
N GLU A 25 10.41 9.62 -0.67
CA GLU A 25 10.69 10.51 0.44
C GLU A 25 9.98 11.84 0.20
N ILE A 26 9.15 12.24 1.16
CA ILE A 26 8.40 13.50 1.15
C ILE A 26 9.01 14.44 2.19
N ASN A 27 9.38 15.65 1.75
CA ASN A 27 9.91 16.73 2.57
C ASN A 27 9.10 18.00 2.31
N GLY A 28 8.12 18.29 3.18
CA GLY A 28 7.18 19.40 2.98
C GLY A 28 6.31 19.16 1.74
N ASN A 29 6.40 20.04 0.76
CA ASN A 29 5.67 19.95 -0.52
C ASN A 29 6.42 19.21 -1.63
N GLU A 30 7.66 18.81 -1.37
CA GLU A 30 8.51 18.14 -2.35
C GLU A 30 8.56 16.64 -2.07
N TYR A 31 8.66 15.84 -3.14
CA TYR A 31 8.85 14.40 -3.04
C TYR A 31 9.81 13.92 -4.13
N LYS A 32 10.53 12.83 -3.82
CA LYS A 32 11.40 12.13 -4.77
C LYS A 32 11.27 10.63 -4.55
N ILE A 33 11.42 9.86 -5.63
CA ILE A 33 11.59 8.41 -5.52
C ILE A 33 13.00 8.14 -4.96
N ILE A 34 13.07 7.34 -3.90
CA ILE A 34 14.35 6.93 -3.28
C ILE A 34 14.65 5.46 -3.53
N GLU A 35 13.66 4.66 -3.89
CA GLU A 35 13.83 3.25 -4.21
C GLU A 35 12.67 2.74 -5.07
N GLU A 36 12.97 1.82 -5.98
CA GLU A 36 12.00 1.02 -6.73
C GLU A 36 12.49 -0.42 -6.75
N TYR A 37 11.59 -1.38 -6.52
CA TYR A 37 11.91 -2.80 -6.55
C TYR A 37 10.70 -3.65 -6.98
N GLU A 38 10.96 -4.85 -7.50
CA GLU A 38 9.91 -5.81 -7.84
C GLU A 38 9.09 -6.17 -6.59
N ASN A 39 7.77 -6.23 -6.73
CA ASN A 39 6.90 -6.55 -5.61
C ASN A 39 7.06 -8.02 -5.16
N PRO A 40 7.53 -8.29 -3.92
CA PRO A 40 7.70 -9.66 -3.43
C PRO A 40 6.38 -10.46 -3.38
N ALA A 41 5.23 -9.77 -3.38
CA ALA A 41 3.92 -10.37 -3.46
C ALA A 41 3.71 -11.23 -4.72
N LEU A 42 4.38 -10.90 -5.83
CA LEU A 42 4.27 -11.64 -7.10
C LEU A 42 4.83 -13.06 -6.98
N ASN A 43 5.81 -13.25 -6.10
CA ASN A 43 6.46 -14.54 -5.84
C ASN A 43 5.80 -15.30 -4.68
N ALA A 44 4.82 -14.70 -3.99
CA ALA A 44 4.15 -15.31 -2.85
C ALA A 44 2.93 -16.14 -3.28
N THR A 45 2.78 -17.33 -2.70
CA THR A 45 1.65 -18.25 -2.97
C THR A 45 0.43 -17.94 -2.10
N ALA A 46 0.61 -17.30 -0.95
CA ALA A 46 -0.45 -16.91 -0.02
C ALA A 46 -0.10 -15.58 0.66
N ALA A 47 -1.12 -14.92 1.22
CA ALA A 47 -0.96 -13.65 1.95
C ALA A 47 -0.15 -12.58 1.20
N ARG A 48 -0.27 -12.54 -0.13
CA ARG A 48 0.52 -11.70 -1.05
C ARG A 48 0.67 -10.26 -0.59
N GLY A 49 -0.44 -9.62 -0.23
CA GLY A 49 -0.42 -8.24 0.28
C GLY A 49 0.44 -8.06 1.53
N VAL A 50 0.47 -9.03 2.45
CA VAL A 50 1.33 -8.96 3.65
C VAL A 50 2.81 -9.01 3.27
N HIS A 51 3.20 -9.78 2.25
CA HIS A 51 4.59 -9.82 1.80
C HIS A 51 5.08 -8.45 1.28
N MET A 52 4.26 -7.76 0.49
CA MET A 52 4.57 -6.39 0.03
C MET A 52 4.62 -5.40 1.20
N LEU A 53 3.65 -5.46 2.11
CA LEU A 53 3.60 -4.55 3.25
C LEU A 53 4.80 -4.78 4.18
N LYS A 54 5.21 -6.04 4.36
CA LYS A 54 6.41 -6.39 5.12
C LYS A 54 7.66 -5.81 4.47
N SER A 55 7.84 -5.95 3.16
CA SER A 55 9.03 -5.37 2.48
C SER A 55 9.09 -3.85 2.60
N ALA A 56 7.93 -3.17 2.61
CA ALA A 56 7.86 -1.74 2.86
C ALA A 56 8.19 -1.38 4.32
N VAL A 57 7.64 -2.11 5.30
CA VAL A 57 7.93 -1.93 6.74
C VAL A 57 9.41 -2.15 7.04
N ASP A 58 10.03 -3.20 6.49
CA ASP A 58 11.46 -3.51 6.67
C ASP A 58 12.36 -2.37 6.13
N LYS A 59 11.84 -1.56 5.20
CA LYS A 59 12.51 -0.36 4.65
C LYS A 59 12.21 0.93 5.42
N GLY A 60 11.45 0.85 6.51
CA GLY A 60 11.17 1.96 7.42
C GLY A 60 10.21 3.00 6.86
N VAL A 61 9.21 2.59 6.07
CA VAL A 61 8.17 3.51 5.59
C VAL A 61 7.24 3.95 6.74
N ASN A 62 6.74 5.18 6.65
CA ASN A 62 5.78 5.72 7.62
C ASN A 62 4.33 5.52 7.16
N ALA A 63 4.12 5.43 5.85
CA ALA A 63 2.80 5.25 5.26
C ALA A 63 2.87 4.40 3.99
N VAL A 64 1.72 3.84 3.61
CA VAL A 64 1.50 3.19 2.32
C VAL A 64 0.28 3.80 1.63
N VAL A 65 0.33 3.91 0.31
CA VAL A 65 -0.85 4.26 -0.50
C VAL A 65 -1.17 3.08 -1.38
N VAL A 66 -2.39 2.54 -1.29
CA VAL A 66 -2.80 1.32 -1.97
C VAL A 66 -4.18 1.47 -2.60
N ALA A 67 -4.47 0.70 -3.64
CA ALA A 67 -5.81 0.68 -4.24
C ALA A 67 -6.84 -0.08 -3.40
N GLU A 68 -6.37 -0.99 -2.54
CA GLU A 68 -7.19 -1.79 -1.66
C GLU A 68 -6.39 -2.33 -0.47
N MET A 69 -7.09 -2.76 0.58
CA MET A 69 -6.49 -3.41 1.73
C MET A 69 -7.41 -4.46 2.34
N GLY A 70 -7.01 -5.74 2.25
CA GLY A 70 -7.69 -6.83 2.94
C GLY A 70 -7.35 -6.92 4.44
N PRO A 71 -8.11 -7.72 5.22
CA PRO A 71 -7.97 -7.79 6.68
C PRO A 71 -6.59 -8.22 7.19
N PRO A 72 -5.90 -9.21 6.58
CA PRO A 72 -4.54 -9.57 6.99
C PRO A 72 -3.55 -8.42 6.84
N GLY A 73 -3.62 -7.66 5.73
CA GLY A 73 -2.75 -6.52 5.48
C GLY A 73 -3.00 -5.36 6.44
N PHE A 74 -4.27 -5.05 6.68
CA PHE A 74 -4.66 -4.02 7.66
C PHE A 74 -4.15 -4.37 9.07
N ARG A 75 -4.42 -5.58 9.55
CA ARG A 75 -3.94 -6.05 10.87
C ARG A 75 -2.42 -6.05 10.97
N PHE A 76 -1.71 -6.32 9.88
CA PHE A 76 -0.25 -6.27 9.85
C PHE A 76 0.25 -4.84 10.09
N LEU A 77 -0.23 -3.84 9.34
CA LEU A 77 0.25 -2.45 9.45
C LEU A 77 -0.02 -1.81 10.82
N GLN A 78 -1.16 -2.13 11.44
CA GLN A 78 -1.50 -1.64 12.78
C GLN A 78 -0.41 -1.99 13.82
N ARG A 79 0.29 -3.13 13.67
CA ARG A 79 1.37 -3.55 14.59
C ARG A 79 2.64 -2.71 14.47
N TYR A 80 2.85 -2.06 13.32
CA TYR A 80 4.05 -1.29 13.01
C TYR A 80 3.79 0.22 13.02
N ASN A 81 2.59 0.66 13.41
CA ASN A 81 2.19 2.06 13.40
C ASN A 81 2.40 2.75 12.03
N VAL A 82 2.20 1.99 10.96
CA VAL A 82 2.29 2.48 9.57
C VAL A 82 0.89 2.82 9.08
N LYS A 83 0.71 4.05 8.58
CA LYS A 83 -0.58 4.51 8.07
C LYS A 83 -0.86 3.96 6.68
N ALA A 84 -2.13 3.78 6.36
CA ALA A 84 -2.57 3.33 5.05
C ALA A 84 -3.55 4.32 4.43
N TYR A 85 -3.39 4.63 3.15
CA TYR A 85 -4.23 5.57 2.42
C TYR A 85 -4.78 4.93 1.14
N LEU A 86 -6.01 5.28 0.77
CA LEU A 86 -6.71 4.68 -0.35
C LEU A 86 -6.49 5.50 -1.63
N GLY A 87 -5.62 5.03 -2.51
CA GLY A 87 -5.30 5.64 -3.80
C GLY A 87 -5.99 4.98 -5.01
N MET A 88 -7.13 4.31 -4.81
CA MET A 88 -7.82 3.58 -5.87
C MET A 88 -8.11 4.48 -7.08
N GLY A 89 -7.70 4.02 -8.28
CA GLY A 89 -7.93 4.73 -9.54
C GLY A 89 -7.04 5.96 -9.77
N LEU A 90 -6.07 6.22 -8.88
CA LEU A 90 -5.11 7.33 -9.04
C LEU A 90 -3.81 6.82 -9.66
N ASP A 91 -3.15 7.68 -10.44
CA ASP A 91 -1.74 7.50 -10.74
C ASP A 91 -0.87 7.83 -9.50
N ALA A 92 0.35 7.30 -9.46
CA ALA A 92 1.24 7.45 -8.31
C ALA A 92 1.55 8.92 -7.98
N LYS A 93 1.64 9.78 -8.99
CA LYS A 93 1.92 11.21 -8.84
C LYS A 93 0.74 11.93 -8.19
N THR A 94 -0.46 11.76 -8.73
CA THR A 94 -1.70 12.33 -8.18
C THR A 94 -1.96 11.85 -6.76
N ALA A 95 -1.67 10.57 -6.48
CA ALA A 95 -1.75 10.03 -5.13
C ALA A 95 -0.79 10.76 -4.16
N LEU A 96 0.48 10.96 -4.53
CA LEU A 96 1.43 11.71 -3.69
C LEU A 96 0.98 13.16 -3.45
N GLU A 97 0.52 13.85 -4.49
CA GLU A 97 0.03 15.22 -4.38
C GLU A 97 -1.15 15.34 -3.41
N LYS A 98 -2.12 14.42 -3.51
CA LYS A 98 -3.26 14.36 -2.58
C LYS A 98 -2.82 13.99 -1.16
N LEU A 99 -1.80 13.14 -1.01
CA LEU A 99 -1.27 12.76 0.31
C LEU A 99 -0.66 13.98 1.01
N ILE A 100 0.18 14.72 0.30
CA ILE A 100 0.83 15.96 0.79
C ILE A 100 -0.22 17.00 1.19
N LYS A 101 -1.32 17.10 0.45
CA LYS A 101 -2.44 18.00 0.75
C LYS A 101 -3.39 17.48 1.85
N ASN A 102 -3.15 16.30 2.41
CA ASN A 102 -4.07 15.62 3.35
C ASN A 102 -5.47 15.35 2.78
N GLU A 103 -5.58 15.19 1.45
CA GLU A 103 -6.83 14.93 0.72
C GLU A 103 -7.07 13.43 0.45
N LEU A 104 -6.10 12.58 0.77
CA LEU A 104 -6.20 11.14 0.60
C LEU A 104 -6.92 10.51 1.80
N PRO A 105 -8.02 9.76 1.60
CA PRO A 105 -8.69 9.05 2.69
C PRO A 105 -7.77 8.01 3.35
N GLU A 106 -7.66 8.09 4.67
CA GLU A 106 -6.97 7.09 5.48
C GLU A 106 -7.83 5.83 5.59
N ILE A 107 -7.21 4.67 5.36
CA ILE A 107 -7.83 3.35 5.54
C ILE A 107 -7.86 3.05 7.03
N LYS A 108 -9.04 3.20 7.65
CA LYS A 108 -9.27 2.90 9.08
C LYS A 108 -9.86 1.52 9.35
N GLN A 109 -10.26 0.82 8.29
CA GLN A 109 -10.76 -0.55 8.30
C GLN A 109 -10.44 -1.23 6.96
N PRO A 110 -10.43 -2.57 6.86
CA PRO A 110 -10.22 -3.26 5.60
C PRO A 110 -11.23 -2.81 4.53
N THR A 111 -10.79 -2.64 3.28
CA THR A 111 -11.63 -2.20 2.16
C THR A 111 -12.45 -3.35 1.56
N HIS A 112 -11.98 -4.59 1.74
CA HIS A 112 -12.64 -5.80 1.28
C HIS A 112 -12.68 -6.84 2.41
N GLY A 113 -13.73 -7.65 2.44
CA GLY A 113 -13.99 -8.57 3.55
C GLY A 113 -13.18 -9.86 3.51
N GLU A 114 -13.00 -10.46 4.69
CA GLU A 114 -12.68 -11.88 4.82
C GLU A 114 -13.81 -12.67 4.15
N ARG A 115 -13.50 -13.43 3.10
CA ARG A 115 -14.43 -14.44 2.58
C ARG A 115 -14.68 -15.45 3.71
N HIS A 116 -15.69 -15.20 4.54
CA HIS A 116 -16.29 -16.23 5.34
C HIS A 116 -16.90 -17.22 4.35
N GLY A 117 -16.34 -18.42 4.29
CA GLY A 117 -16.95 -19.52 3.56
C GLY A 117 -18.37 -19.71 4.08
N GLU A 118 -19.35 -19.45 3.22
CA GLU A 118 -20.70 -19.97 3.36
C GLU A 118 -20.59 -21.50 3.29
N HIS A 119 -20.34 -22.15 4.44
CA HIS A 119 -20.67 -23.55 4.63
C HIS A 119 -22.19 -23.63 4.72
N HIS A 120 -22.84 -23.82 3.57
CA HIS A 120 -24.20 -24.38 3.57
C HIS A 120 -24.09 -25.83 4.02
N HIS A 121 -24.79 -26.13 5.11
CA HIS A 121 -25.04 -27.48 5.62
C HIS A 121 -25.96 -28.26 4.68
#